data_AF-A0A7K9YHK7-F1
#
_entry.id   AF-A0A7K9YHK7-F1
#
_cell.length_a   1.000
_cell.length_b   1.000
_cell.length_c   1.000
_cell.angle_alpha   90.00
_cell.angle_beta   90.00
_cell.angle_gamma   90.00
#
_symmetry.space_group_name_H-M   'P 1'
#
loop_
_entity.id
_entity.type
_entity.pdbx_description
1 polymer ?
#
loop_
_entity_poly.entity_id
_entity_poly.type
_entity_poly.pdbx_seq_one_letter_code
_entity_poly.pdbx_strand_id
1 'polypeptide(L)'
;HLASSLPLPSERDHLRPRIDLIAFLIDIKSKYSLKNVQASLAYVDVRFFLGKVCFLVTGVGRVNNCSVEMNAIWKLGEDYCSPVIFCELELEGIRVATAQRLLRMLQICAGRVPGVSALYFNLLMKNSAGD
;
A
#
# COMPACT_ATOMS: atom_id res chain seq x y z
N HIS A 1 -25.01 13.05 -19.03
CA HIS A 1 -23.66 12.46 -19.16
C HIS A 1 -23.03 12.36 -17.78
N LEU A 2 -23.09 11.19 -17.13
CA LEU A 2 -22.33 10.93 -15.90
C LEU A 2 -20.99 10.34 -16.31
N ALA A 3 -19.90 11.07 -16.12
CA ALA A 3 -18.56 10.53 -16.33
C ALA A 3 -18.27 9.48 -15.25
N SER A 4 -17.91 8.26 -15.67
CA SER A 4 -17.51 7.16 -14.79
C SER A 4 -16.02 7.19 -14.42
N SER A 5 -15.23 8.10 -15.01
CA SER A 5 -13.84 8.35 -14.64
C SER A 5 -13.20 9.54 -15.39
N LEU A 6 -12.39 10.30 -14.63
CA LEU A 6 -11.37 11.35 -14.87
C LEU A 6 -11.55 12.54 -15.86
N PRO A 7 -10.96 13.72 -15.54
CA PRO A 7 -10.27 14.05 -14.29
C PRO A 7 -11.23 14.57 -13.22
N LEU A 8 -10.81 14.49 -11.95
CA LEU A 8 -11.46 15.25 -10.88
C LEU A 8 -11.57 16.71 -11.33
N PRO A 9 -12.69 17.39 -11.07
CA PRO A 9 -12.83 18.80 -11.41
C PRO A 9 -11.60 19.58 -10.92
N SER A 10 -10.99 20.37 -11.80
CA SER A 10 -9.92 21.30 -11.44
C SER A 10 -10.41 22.41 -10.52
N GLU A 11 -11.74 22.58 -10.44
CA GLU A 11 -12.40 23.37 -9.42
C GLU A 11 -11.98 22.87 -8.03
N ARG A 12 -11.23 23.72 -7.31
CA ARG A 12 -10.70 23.47 -5.96
C ARG A 12 -9.47 22.56 -5.89
N ASP A 13 -8.65 22.49 -6.94
CA ASP A 13 -7.37 21.78 -6.89
C ASP A 13 -6.47 22.29 -5.74
N HIS A 14 -6.55 23.60 -5.42
CA HIS A 14 -5.88 24.23 -4.27
C HIS A 14 -6.41 23.81 -2.89
N LEU A 15 -7.61 23.22 -2.81
CA LEU A 15 -8.17 22.64 -1.57
C LEU A 15 -7.88 21.15 -1.46
N ARG A 16 -7.35 20.50 -2.51
CA ARG A 16 -7.06 19.07 -2.46
C ARG A 16 -5.93 18.83 -1.46
N PRO A 17 -6.15 18.02 -0.40
CA PRO A 17 -5.09 17.73 0.54
C PRO A 17 -3.96 16.99 -0.17
N ARG A 18 -2.72 17.37 0.13
CA ARG A 18 -1.55 16.63 -0.33
C ARG A 18 -1.55 15.26 0.34
N ILE A 19 -1.46 14.21 -0.48
CA ILE A 19 -1.33 12.83 -0.02
C ILE A 19 0.11 12.39 -0.26
N ASP A 20 0.82 12.02 0.80
CA ASP A 20 2.22 11.58 0.72
C ASP A 20 2.38 10.07 0.67
N LEU A 21 1.43 9.29 1.20
CA LEU A 21 1.45 7.83 1.21
C LEU A 21 0.01 7.29 1.11
N ILE A 22 -0.18 6.24 0.31
CA ILE A 22 -1.43 5.47 0.23
C ILE A 22 -1.13 4.05 0.73
N ALA A 23 -1.83 3.63 1.79
CA ALA A 23 -1.75 2.27 2.30
C ALA A 23 -3.05 1.53 1.99
N PHE A 24 -2.99 0.53 1.12
CA PHE A 24 -4.14 -0.33 0.83
C PHE A 24 -4.21 -1.46 1.85
N LEU A 25 -5.26 -1.47 2.66
CA LEU A 25 -5.51 -2.53 3.62
C LEU A 25 -6.18 -3.71 2.93
N ILE A 26 -5.58 -4.90 3.05
CA ILE A 26 -6.08 -6.15 2.50
C ILE A 26 -6.31 -7.13 3.65
N ASP A 27 -7.56 -7.52 3.88
CA ASP A 27 -7.87 -8.63 4.78
C ASP A 27 -7.76 -9.94 4.00
N ILE A 28 -6.79 -10.79 4.36
CA ILE A 28 -6.54 -12.07 3.68
C ILE A 28 -7.69 -13.07 3.83
N LYS A 29 -8.59 -12.84 4.79
CA LYS A 29 -9.78 -13.66 5.00
C LYS A 29 -10.91 -13.27 4.04
N SER A 30 -10.79 -12.17 3.32
CA SER A 30 -11.83 -11.62 2.45
C SER A 30 -11.37 -11.47 1.00
N LYS A 31 -11.84 -12.36 0.11
CA LYS A 31 -11.64 -12.20 -1.36
C LYS A 31 -12.21 -10.88 -1.86
N TYR A 32 -13.27 -10.37 -1.22
CA TYR A 32 -13.85 -9.07 -1.56
C TYR A 32 -12.88 -7.92 -1.26
N SER A 33 -12.16 -7.98 -0.12
CA SER A 33 -11.13 -6.99 0.23
C SER A 33 -10.06 -6.89 -0.87
N LEU A 34 -9.53 -8.04 -1.32
CA LEU A 34 -8.56 -8.06 -2.42
C LEU A 34 -9.13 -7.51 -3.72
N LYS A 35 -10.34 -7.94 -4.14
CA LYS A 35 -10.98 -7.46 -5.37
C LYS A 35 -11.23 -5.95 -5.34
N ASN A 36 -11.64 -5.42 -4.19
CA ASN A 36 -11.88 -4.00 -4.02
C ASN A 36 -10.58 -3.19 -4.14
N VAL A 37 -9.47 -3.69 -3.57
CA VAL A 37 -8.14 -3.08 -3.74
C VAL A 37 -7.72 -3.12 -5.20
N GLN A 38 -7.83 -4.26 -5.88
CA GLN A 38 -7.50 -4.38 -7.30
C GLN A 38 -8.29 -3.39 -8.17
N ALA A 39 -9.59 -3.25 -7.92
CA ALA A 39 -10.42 -2.28 -8.64
C ALA A 39 -10.04 -0.82 -8.31
N SER A 40 -9.62 -0.54 -7.08
CA SER A 40 -9.22 0.81 -6.64
C SER A 40 -7.91 1.29 -7.25
N LEU A 41 -6.99 0.38 -7.56
CA LEU A 41 -5.67 0.71 -8.11
C LEU A 41 -5.75 1.40 -9.49
N ALA A 42 -6.78 1.10 -10.28
CA ALA A 42 -7.00 1.74 -11.58
C ALA A 42 -7.22 3.26 -11.50
N TYR A 43 -7.54 3.78 -10.31
CA TYR A 43 -7.79 5.21 -10.07
C TYR A 43 -6.60 5.93 -9.43
N VAL A 44 -5.51 5.22 -9.13
CA VAL A 44 -4.31 5.79 -8.53
C VAL A 44 -3.39 6.31 -9.64
N ASP A 45 -2.96 7.56 -9.53
CA ASP A 45 -1.97 8.14 -10.45
C ASP A 45 -0.66 7.34 -10.38
N VAL A 46 -0.13 6.96 -11.55
CA VAL A 46 1.04 6.08 -11.69
C VAL A 46 2.27 6.57 -10.90
N ARG A 47 2.39 7.88 -10.66
CA ARG A 47 3.50 8.47 -9.89
C ARG A 47 3.49 8.05 -8.42
N PHE A 48 2.34 7.63 -7.87
CA PHE A 48 2.29 7.11 -6.51
C PHE A 48 3.00 5.76 -6.37
N PHE A 49 3.02 4.92 -7.42
CA PHE A 49 3.73 3.63 -7.38
C PHE A 49 5.26 3.77 -7.39
N LEU A 50 5.78 4.99 -7.50
CA LEU A 50 7.19 5.31 -7.28
C LEU A 50 7.49 5.45 -5.76
N GLY A 51 7.10 4.42 -4.99
CA GLY A 51 7.39 4.29 -3.56
C GLY A 51 6.40 4.95 -2.59
N LYS A 52 5.26 5.48 -3.06
CA LYS A 52 4.22 6.11 -2.21
C LYS A 52 2.95 5.26 -2.07
N VAL A 53 2.96 4.03 -2.54
CA VAL A 53 1.92 3.03 -2.29
C VAL A 53 2.51 1.88 -1.50
N CYS A 54 1.78 1.36 -0.53
CA CYS A 54 2.07 0.07 0.09
C CYS A 54 0.80 -0.75 0.31
N PHE A 55 0.94 -2.07 0.36
CA PHE A 55 -0.12 -3.02 0.68
C PHE A 55 0.07 -3.51 2.11
N LEU A 56 -0.90 -3.24 2.97
CA LEU A 56 -0.93 -3.71 4.35
C LEU A 56 -1.87 -4.90 4.46
N VAL A 57 -1.33 -6.09 4.69
CA VAL A 57 -2.08 -7.34 4.69
C VAL A 57 -2.35 -7.77 6.11
N THR A 58 -3.61 -8.02 6.44
CA THR A 58 -4.07 -8.41 7.77
C THR A 58 -4.71 -9.79 7.78
N GLY A 59 -4.89 -10.35 8.98
CA GLY A 59 -5.54 -11.65 9.17
C GLY A 59 -4.62 -12.88 9.01
N VAL A 60 -3.31 -12.67 8.88
CA VAL A 60 -2.31 -13.69 8.53
C VAL A 60 -2.05 -14.72 9.63
N GLY A 61 -2.17 -14.36 10.91
CA GLY A 61 -1.88 -15.26 12.04
C GLY A 61 -2.87 -16.41 12.24
N ARG A 62 -3.94 -16.48 11.44
CA ARG A 62 -4.88 -17.62 11.40
C ARG A 62 -4.89 -18.24 10.00
N VAL A 63 -3.83 -18.97 9.67
CA VAL A 63 -3.58 -19.61 8.37
C VAL A 63 -4.76 -20.48 7.91
N ASN A 64 -5.52 -21.05 8.85
CA ASN A 64 -6.64 -21.97 8.59
C ASN A 64 -7.87 -21.29 7.95
N ASN A 65 -7.93 -19.95 7.92
CA ASN A 65 -9.09 -19.19 7.43
C ASN A 65 -8.72 -18.20 6.29
N CYS A 66 -7.58 -18.39 5.62
CA CYS A 66 -7.18 -17.54 4.50
C CYS A 66 -8.05 -17.84 3.27
N SER A 67 -8.84 -16.86 2.85
CA SER A 67 -9.63 -16.96 1.61
C SER A 67 -8.83 -16.49 0.39
N VAL A 68 -7.74 -15.77 0.61
CA VAL A 68 -6.86 -15.21 -0.43
C VAL A 68 -5.51 -15.95 -0.40
N GLU A 69 -5.05 -16.38 -1.57
CA GLU A 69 -3.74 -17.01 -1.72
C GLU A 69 -2.62 -15.99 -1.57
N MET A 70 -1.57 -16.33 -0.79
CA MET A 70 -0.42 -15.46 -0.59
C MET A 70 0.30 -15.11 -1.89
N ASN A 71 0.34 -16.02 -2.87
CA ASN A 71 0.93 -15.74 -4.17
C ASN A 71 0.21 -14.59 -4.91
N ALA A 72 -1.11 -14.46 -4.74
CA ALA A 72 -1.84 -13.35 -5.33
C ALA A 72 -1.46 -11.99 -4.69
N ILE A 73 -1.16 -11.99 -3.39
CA ILE A 73 -0.67 -10.81 -2.67
C ILE A 73 0.74 -10.43 -3.11
N TRP A 74 1.65 -11.41 -3.22
CA TRP A 74 3.01 -11.16 -3.69
C TRP A 74 3.04 -10.65 -5.13
N LYS A 75 2.29 -11.31 -6.01
CA LYS A 75 2.12 -10.88 -7.40
C LYS A 75 1.59 -9.44 -7.48
N LEU A 76 0.63 -9.07 -6.63
CA LEU A 76 0.14 -7.69 -6.57
C LEU A 76 1.24 -6.70 -6.16
N GLY A 77 2.08 -7.05 -5.19
CA GLY A 77 3.24 -6.23 -4.81
C GLY A 77 4.23 -6.04 -5.95
N GLU A 78 4.51 -7.11 -6.72
CA GLU A 78 5.40 -7.09 -7.88
C GLU A 78 4.83 -6.26 -9.03
N ASP A 79 3.57 -6.52 -9.42
CA ASP A 79 2.88 -5.86 -10.54
C ASP A 79 2.87 -4.32 -10.36
N TYR A 80 2.79 -3.85 -9.10
CA TYR A 80 2.76 -2.42 -8.76
C TYR A 80 4.06 -1.92 -8.13
N CYS A 81 5.13 -2.74 -8.11
CA CYS A 81 6.43 -2.40 -7.51
C CYS A 81 6.31 -1.74 -6.13
N SER A 82 5.38 -2.22 -5.30
CA SER A 82 4.98 -1.56 -4.06
C SER A 82 5.19 -2.49 -2.85
N PRO A 83 5.65 -1.97 -1.70
CA PRO A 83 5.89 -2.79 -0.51
C PRO A 83 4.65 -3.53 -0.02
N VAL A 84 4.81 -4.82 0.30
CA VAL A 84 3.82 -5.63 1.01
C VAL A 84 4.26 -5.77 2.47
N ILE A 85 3.39 -5.42 3.40
CA ILE A 85 3.63 -5.46 4.84
C ILE A 85 2.55 -6.33 5.47
N PHE A 86 2.95 -7.39 6.17
CA PHE A 86 2.02 -8.22 6.93
C PHE A 86 1.88 -7.70 8.35
N CYS A 87 0.65 -7.58 8.83
CA CYS A 87 0.34 -7.09 10.17
C CYS A 87 -0.82 -7.87 10.79
N GLU A 88 -0.60 -8.36 11.99
CA GLU A 88 -1.66 -8.93 12.81
C GLU A 88 -2.19 -7.87 13.78
N LEU A 89 -3.27 -7.20 13.38
CA LEU A 89 -3.85 -6.09 14.15
C LEU A 89 -4.32 -6.48 15.56
N GLU A 90 -4.63 -7.75 15.78
CA GLU A 90 -5.06 -8.31 17.07
C GLU A 90 -3.92 -8.30 18.11
N LEU A 91 -2.67 -8.39 17.65
CA LEU A 91 -1.50 -8.43 18.52
C LEU A 91 -0.95 -7.01 18.70
N GLU A 92 -1.13 -6.45 19.90
CA GLU A 92 -0.79 -5.05 20.20
C GLU A 92 0.66 -4.70 19.87
N GLY A 93 1.63 -5.53 20.24
CA GLY A 93 3.05 -5.28 19.92
C GLY A 93 3.31 -5.20 18.41
N ILE A 94 2.68 -6.07 17.62
CA ILE A 94 2.81 -6.08 16.16
C ILE A 94 2.13 -4.84 15.55
N ARG A 95 0.95 -4.48 16.05
CA ARG A 95 0.21 -3.30 15.63
C ARG A 95 1.02 -2.02 15.86
N VAL A 96 1.64 -1.87 17.03
CA VAL A 96 2.50 -0.71 17.35
C VAL A 96 3.73 -0.67 16.45
N ALA A 97 4.43 -1.79 16.29
CA ALA A 97 5.62 -1.86 15.42
C ALA A 97 5.27 -1.53 13.95
N THR A 98 4.14 -2.02 13.46
CA THR A 98 3.64 -1.73 12.11
C THR A 98 3.28 -0.26 11.95
N ALA A 99 2.57 0.33 12.93
CA ALA A 99 2.24 1.75 12.90
C ALA A 99 3.50 2.63 12.89
N GLN A 100 4.51 2.29 13.69
CA GLN A 100 5.81 2.98 13.67
C GLN A 100 6.52 2.85 12.33
N ARG A 101 6.48 1.66 11.71
CA ARG A 101 7.03 1.45 10.35
C ARG A 101 6.32 2.30 9.31
N LEU A 102 4.98 2.33 9.32
CA LEU A 102 4.19 3.17 8.42
C LEU A 102 4.45 4.67 8.63
N LEU A 103 4.57 5.09 9.89
CA LEU A 103 4.91 6.49 10.22
C LEU A 103 6.28 6.86 9.64
N ARG A 104 7.27 5.97 9.73
CA ARG A 104 8.59 6.21 9.13
C ARG A 104 8.53 6.25 7.60
N MET A 105 7.75 5.36 6.97
CA MET A 105 7.52 5.41 5.53
C MET A 105 6.86 6.73 5.09
N LEU A 106 5.85 7.18 5.83
CA LEU A 106 5.18 8.45 5.58
C LEU A 106 6.15 9.63 5.72
N GLN A 107 6.99 9.64 6.75
CA GLN A 107 8.02 10.68 6.92
C GLN A 107 8.98 10.73 5.72
N ILE A 108 9.41 9.59 5.20
CA ILE A 108 10.25 9.50 3.99
C ILE A 108 9.48 10.03 2.77
N CYS A 109 8.25 9.57 2.54
CA CYS A 109 7.46 9.98 1.39
C CYS A 109 7.09 11.46 1.39
N ALA A 110 6.94 12.05 2.58
CA ALA A 110 6.72 13.47 2.79
C ALA A 110 8.00 14.32 2.63
N GLY A 111 9.17 13.69 2.48
CA GLY A 111 10.46 14.37 2.37
C GLY A 111 11.02 14.90 3.69
N ARG A 112 10.60 14.32 4.83
CA ARG A 112 11.03 14.74 6.18
C ARG A 112 12.29 14.03 6.66
N VAL A 113 12.84 13.10 5.88
CA VAL A 113 14.06 12.35 6.19
C VAL A 113 15.16 12.76 5.21
N PRO A 114 16.18 13.51 5.64
CA PRO A 114 17.28 13.94 4.77
C PRO A 114 18.03 12.74 4.16
N GLY A 115 18.37 12.83 2.89
CA GLY A 115 19.15 11.81 2.18
C GLY A 115 18.38 10.54 1.80
N VAL A 116 17.09 10.42 2.15
CA VAL A 116 16.26 9.25 1.82
C VAL A 116 14.99 9.70 1.10
N SER A 117 14.69 9.05 -0.02
CA SER A 117 13.52 9.29 -0.87
C SER A 117 12.62 8.07 -0.91
N ALA A 118 11.33 8.26 -1.25
CA ALA A 118 10.39 7.17 -1.49
C ALA A 118 10.88 6.17 -2.56
N LEU A 119 11.67 6.63 -3.54
CA LEU A 119 12.27 5.78 -4.57
C LEU A 119 13.17 4.67 -3.99
N TYR A 120 13.69 4.88 -2.79
CA TYR A 120 14.55 3.91 -2.12
C TYR A 120 13.81 2.63 -1.71
N PHE A 121 12.48 2.68 -1.55
CA PHE A 121 11.68 1.49 -1.20
C PHE A 121 11.72 0.43 -2.31
N ASN A 122 11.69 0.84 -3.58
CA ASN A 122 11.72 -0.10 -4.70
C ASN A 122 13.09 -0.82 -4.80
N LEU A 123 14.17 -0.16 -4.40
CA LEU A 123 15.50 -0.76 -4.33
C LEU A 123 15.61 -1.81 -3.21
N LEU A 124 15.09 -1.49 -2.02
CA LEU A 124 15.11 -2.42 -0.88
C LEU A 124 14.24 -3.67 -1.12
N MET A 125 13.13 -3.52 -1.83
CA MET A 125 12.18 -4.60 -2.13
C MET A 125 12.68 -5.57 -3.21
N LYS A 126 13.61 -5.14 -4.09
CA LYS A 126 14.14 -6.00 -5.16
C LYS A 126 15.22 -6.98 -4.65
N ASN A 127 15.88 -6.64 -3.54
CA ASN A 127 16.98 -7.44 -2.99
C ASN A 127 16.53 -8.63 -2.13
N SER A 128 15.23 -8.78 -1.83
CA SER A 128 14.70 -9.94 -1.09
C SER A 128 14.18 -11.06 -1.98
N ALA A 129 14.29 -10.92 -3.32
CA ALA A 129 13.85 -11.92 -4.30
C ALA A 129 15.00 -12.81 -4.81
N GLY A 130 16.17 -12.74 -4.17
CA GLY A 130 17.34 -13.56 -4.48
C GLY A 130 18.00 -14.05 -3.20
N ASP A 131 17.43 -15.10 -2.62
CA ASP A 131 18.09 -16.15 -1.83
C ASP A 131 17.18 -17.39 -1.78
#